data_AF-A0A5J5IGE2-F1
#
_entry.id   AF-A0A5J5IGE2-F1
#
_cell.length_a   1.000
_cell.length_b   1.000
_cell.length_c   1.000
_cell.angle_alpha   90.00
_cell.angle_beta   90.00
_cell.angle_gamma   90.00
#
_symmetry.space_group_name_H-M   'P 1'
#
loop_
_entity.id
_entity.type
_entity.pdbx_description
1 polymer ?
#
loop_
_entity_poly.entity_id
_entity_poly.type
_entity_poly.pdbx_seq_one_letter_code
_entity_poly.pdbx_strand_id
1 'polypeptide(L)' 'MTLYEFNALDEMEQAEAVWDSVFIADREDSEHNILLYQRDAFYIEVYYHKEYNVIRRFRSFSSTEQLNPYLEKMKLKNKF' A
#
# COMPACT_ATOMS: atom_id res chain seq x y z
N MET A 1 -15.98 1.56 3.17
CA MET A 1 -15.70 1.46 1.72
C MET A 1 -15.28 0.04 1.40
N THR A 2 -15.75 -0.53 0.30
CA THR A 2 -15.30 -1.83 -0.21
C THR A 2 -14.13 -1.65 -1.18
N LEU A 3 -13.37 -2.73 -1.41
CA LEU A 3 -12.31 -2.73 -2.41
C LEU A 3 -12.80 -2.35 -3.82
N TYR A 4 -14.02 -2.76 -4.18
CA TYR A 4 -14.60 -2.45 -5.49
C TYR A 4 -14.97 -0.96 -5.61
N GLU A 5 -15.51 -0.37 -4.54
CA GLU A 5 -15.78 1.07 -4.49
C GLU A 5 -14.48 1.86 -4.62
N PHE A 6 -13.43 1.49 -3.89
CA PHE A 6 -12.11 2.14 -3.99
C PHE A 6 -11.54 2.09 -5.41
N ASN A 7 -11.65 0.94 -6.09
CA ASN A 7 -11.14 0.77 -7.45
C ASN A 7 -11.97 1.53 -8.51
N ALA A 8 -13.17 2.00 -8.17
CA ALA A 8 -14.01 2.80 -9.05
C ALA A 8 -13.78 4.31 -8.92
N LEU A 9 -13.04 4.75 -7.90
CA LEU A 9 -12.65 6.14 -7.67
C LEU A 9 -11.60 6.60 -8.70
N ASP A 10 -11.56 7.90 -8.96
CA ASP A 10 -10.44 8.51 -9.68
C ASP A 10 -9.17 8.60 -8.80
N GLU A 11 -8.04 8.99 -9.39
CA GLU A 11 -6.75 9.03 -8.67
C GLU A 11 -6.76 10.01 -7.47
N MET A 12 -7.48 11.13 -7.58
CA MET A 12 -7.52 12.12 -6.51
C MET A 12 -8.39 11.62 -5.35
N GLU A 13 -9.54 11.05 -5.67
CA GLU A 13 -10.41 10.38 -4.69
C GLU A 13 -9.72 9.17 -4.03
N GLN A 14 -8.92 8.40 -4.77
CA GLN A 14 -8.10 7.33 -4.20
C GLN A 14 -7.05 7.86 -3.23
N ALA A 15 -6.38 8.97 -3.56
CA ALA A 15 -5.40 9.59 -2.69
C ALA A 15 -6.04 10.09 -1.38
N GLU A 16 -7.22 10.71 -1.44
CA GLU A 16 -8.00 11.11 -0.26
C GLU A 16 -8.41 9.90 0.58
N ALA A 17 -8.90 8.83 -0.06
CA ALA A 17 -9.29 7.61 0.63
C ALA A 17 -8.10 6.92 1.34
N VAL A 18 -6.89 7.02 0.78
CA VAL A 18 -5.66 6.56 1.45
C VAL A 18 -5.27 7.48 2.60
N TRP A 19 -5.44 8.80 2.48
CA TRP A 19 -5.11 9.75 3.54
C TRP A 19 -5.83 9.42 4.85
N ASP A 20 -7.08 8.95 4.75
CA ASP A 20 -7.92 8.55 5.88
C ASP A 20 -7.72 7.08 6.32
N SER A 21 -6.67 6.41 5.85
CA SER A 21 -6.40 4.99 6.14
C SER A 21 -5.24 4.79 7.13
N VAL A 22 -5.12 3.59 7.68
CA VAL A 22 -4.08 3.27 8.68
C VAL A 22 -2.82 2.80 7.98
N PHE A 23 -1.70 3.51 8.17
CA PHE A 23 -0.40 3.03 7.71
C PHE A 23 0.03 1.78 8.49
N ILE A 24 0.44 0.73 7.77
CA ILE A 24 0.82 -0.56 8.35
C ILE A 24 2.32 -0.79 8.24
N ALA A 25 2.87 -0.63 7.04
CA ALA A 25 4.26 -0.96 6.75
C ALA A 25 4.71 -0.35 5.43
N ASP A 26 6.01 -0.37 5.21
CA ASP A 26 6.62 -0.02 3.92
C ASP A 26 7.46 -1.21 3.41
N ARG A 27 7.55 -1.33 2.09
CA ARG A 27 8.58 -2.12 1.40
C ARG A 27 9.12 -1.33 0.23
N GLU A 28 10.19 -1.82 -0.34
CA GLU A 28 10.83 -1.19 -1.48
C GLU A 28 11.13 -2.24 -2.54
N ASP A 29 11.05 -1.84 -3.80
CA ASP A 29 11.66 -2.57 -4.90
C ASP A 29 12.73 -1.69 -5.58
N SER A 30 13.18 -2.05 -6.79
CA SER A 30 14.21 -1.32 -7.51
C SER A 30 13.77 0.10 -7.91
N GLU A 31 12.49 0.32 -8.17
CA GLU A 31 11.96 1.55 -8.76
C GLU A 31 11.04 2.32 -7.81
N HIS A 32 10.46 1.64 -6.82
CA HIS A 32 9.38 2.18 -6.00
C HIS A 32 9.62 2.06 -4.49
N ASN A 33 9.20 3.09 -3.78
CA ASN A 33 8.81 3.00 -2.37
C ASN A 33 7.33 2.62 -2.32
N ILE A 34 7.00 1.54 -1.62
CA ILE A 34 5.66 0.98 -1.60
C ILE A 34 5.14 1.04 -0.17
N LEU A 35 4.13 1.87 0.03
CA LEU A 35 3.51 2.07 1.34
C LEU A 35 2.24 1.24 1.41
N LEU A 36 2.13 0.44 2.48
CA LEU A 36 0.97 -0.39 2.75
C LEU A 36 0.08 0.28 3.79
N TYR A 37 -1.17 0.43 3.42
CA TYR A 37 -2.23 0.92 4.29
C TYR A 37 -3.32 -0.12 4.45
N GLN A 38 -4.05 -0.04 5.56
CA GLN A 38 -5.27 -0.78 5.82
C GLN A 38 -6.46 0.18 5.90
N ARG A 39 -7.53 -0.15 5.19
CA ARG A 39 -8.82 0.54 5.28
C ARG A 39 -9.92 -0.50 5.38
N ASP A 40 -10.74 -0.41 6.42
CA ASP A 40 -11.83 -1.35 6.67
C ASP A 40 -11.36 -2.82 6.59
N ALA A 41 -11.85 -3.58 5.61
CA ALA A 41 -11.57 -5.00 5.39
C ALA A 41 -10.58 -5.28 4.24
N PHE A 42 -9.83 -4.28 3.77
CA PHE A 42 -8.86 -4.44 2.69
C PHE A 42 -7.59 -3.60 2.90
N TYR A 43 -6.62 -3.83 2.05
CA TYR A 43 -5.32 -3.18 2.06
C TYR A 43 -5.10 -2.41 0.76
N ILE A 44 -4.25 -1.38 0.84
CA ILE A 44 -3.91 -0.52 -0.27
C ILE A 44 -2.38 -0.36 -0.29
N GLU A 45 -1.77 -0.72 -1.42
CA GLU A 45 -0.40 -0.35 -1.75
C GLU A 45 -0.39 0.96 -2.55
N VAL A 46 0.38 1.94 -2.07
CA VAL A 46 0.70 3.16 -2.81
C VAL A 46 2.12 3.04 -3.34
N TYR A 47 2.27 3.09 -4.66
CA TYR A 47 3.57 3.00 -5.33
C TYR A 47 4.11 4.40 -5.62
N TYR A 48 5.13 4.83 -4.90
CA TYR A 48 5.88 6.04 -5.19
C TYR A 48 7.12 5.72 -6.02
N HIS A 49 7.31 6.38 -7.16
CA HIS A 49 8.54 6.25 -7.91
C HIS A 49 9.70 6.93 -7.16
N LYS A 50 10.80 6.22 -6.93
CA LYS A 50 11.92 6.71 -6.10
C LYS A 50 12.59 7.97 -6.66
N GLU A 51 12.81 8.02 -7.97
CA GLU A 51 13.49 9.15 -8.62
C GLU A 51 12.61 10.41 -8.71
N TYR A 52 11.40 10.29 -9.25
CA TYR A 52 10.51 11.43 -9.48
C TYR A 52 9.67 11.81 -8.26
N ASN A 53 9.65 10.98 -7.21
CA ASN A 53 8.83 11.15 -6.01
C ASN A 53 7.34 11.43 -6.31
N VAL A 54 6.79 10.69 -7.28
CA VAL A 54 5.38 10.78 -7.68
C VAL A 54 4.68 9.45 -7.44
N ILE A 55 3.39 9.51 -7.09
CA ILE A 55 2.52 8.34 -7.07
C ILE A 55 2.38 7.82 -8.50
N ARG A 56 2.65 6.53 -8.70
CA ARG A 56 2.51 5.83 -9.98
C ARG A 56 1.22 5.06 -10.09
N ARG A 57 0.74 4.50 -8.97
CA ARG A 57 -0.52 3.76 -8.90
C ARG A 57 -0.92 3.47 -7.46
N PHE A 58 -2.19 3.14 -7.31
CA PHE A 58 -2.76 2.47 -6.16
C PHE A 58 -3.06 1.02 -6.55
N ARG A 59 -2.86 0.09 -5.61
CA ARG A 59 -3.23 -1.31 -5.77
C ARG A 59 -3.91 -1.79 -4.51
N SER A 60 -5.19 -2.15 -4.62
CA SER A 60 -5.96 -2.68 -3.50
C SER A 60 -5.99 -4.21 -3.52
N PHE A 61 -6.08 -4.83 -2.35
CA PHE A 61 -6.32 -6.26 -2.19
C PHE A 61 -6.94 -6.61 -0.83
N SER A 62 -7.62 -7.75 -0.74
CA SER A 62 -8.19 -8.27 0.52
C SER A 62 -7.50 -9.53 1.05
N SER A 63 -6.79 -10.28 0.20
CA SER A 63 -6.11 -11.51 0.63
C SER A 63 -4.89 -11.19 1.49
N THR A 64 -4.81 -11.83 2.66
CA THR A 64 -3.67 -11.71 3.59
C THR A 64 -2.39 -12.34 3.04
N GLU A 65 -2.46 -13.21 2.04
CA GLU A 65 -1.25 -13.79 1.40
C GLU A 65 -0.36 -12.71 0.78
N GLN A 66 -0.97 -11.60 0.35
CA GLN A 66 -0.23 -10.48 -0.23
C GLN A 66 0.53 -9.66 0.81
N LEU A 67 0.35 -9.94 2.10
CA LEU A 67 1.13 -9.35 3.20
C LEU A 67 2.48 -10.05 3.41
N ASN A 68 2.68 -11.23 2.81
CA ASN A 68 3.91 -12.02 2.98
C ASN A 68 5.21 -11.20 2.77
N PRO A 69 5.34 -10.36 1.73
CA PRO A 69 6.56 -9.55 1.54
C PRO A 69 6.86 -8.60 2.72
N TYR A 70 5.83 -8.10 3.39
CA TYR A 70 5.96 -7.19 4.53
C TYR A 70 6.34 -7.95 5.81
N LEU A 71 5.75 -9.12 6.02
CA LEU A 71 6.05 -9.98 7.16
C LEU A 71 7.50 -10.48 7.11
N GLU A 72 8.00 -10.87 5.93
CA GLU A 72 9.40 -11.29 5.77
C GLU A 72 10.37 -10.13 6.05
N LYS A 73 10.05 -8.90 5.61
CA LYS A 73 10.84 -7.71 5.95
C LYS A 73 10.85 -7.43 7.46
N MET A 74 9.72 -7.58 8.15
CA MET A 74 9.65 -7.41 9.60
C MET A 74 10.48 -8.46 10.35
N LYS A 75 10.44 -9.73 9.92
CA LYS A 75 11.27 -10.79 10.50
C LYS A 75 12.77 -10.51 10.35
N LEU A 76 13.19 -9.87 9.25
CA LEU A 76 14.58 -9.45 9.04
C LEU A 76 15.00 -8.31 9.99
N LYS A 77 14.11 -7.37 10.30
CA LYS A 77 14.40 -6.26 11.23
C LYS A 77 14.60 -6.72 12.68
N ASN A 78 13.91 -7.78 13.11
CA ASN A 78 13.94 -8.27 14.50
C ASN A 78 15.08 -9.28 14.80
N LYS A 79 16.11 -9.37 13.95
CA LYS A 79 17.22 -10.33 14.10
C LYS A 79 18.47 -9.81 14.84
N PHE A 80 18.37 -8.71 15.59
CA PHE A 80 19.49 -8.13 16.34
C PHE A 80 19.08 -7.76 17.77
#